data_AF-C7ACC8-F1
#
_entry.id   AF-C7ACC8-F1
#
_cell.length_a   1.000
_cell.length_b   1.000
_cell.length_c   1.000
_cell.angle_alpha   90.00
_cell.angle_beta   90.00
_cell.angle_gamma   90.00
#
_symmetry.space_group_name_H-M   'P 1'
#
loop_
_entity.id
_entity.type
_entity.pdbx_description
1 polymer ?
#
loop_
_entity_poly.entity_id
_entity_poly.type
_entity_poly.pdbx_seq_one_letter_code
_entity_poly.pdbx_strand_id
1 'polypeptide(L)' 'SHWLMIWIGFEMNMLAIIPILMKKSNPRAIEASTKYFLTQATASMILMMGIAINLLYSGQWTLSKTLSPAASTMM' A
#
# COMPACT_ATOMS: atom_id res chain seq x y z
N SER A 1 10.50 10.93 -2.87
CA SER A 1 10.11 9.53 -2.58
C SER A 1 9.27 9.00 -3.74
N HIS A 2 9.52 7.78 -4.21
CA HIS A 2 8.86 7.21 -5.40
C HIS A 2 7.61 6.41 -4.99
N TRP A 3 6.47 6.61 -5.65
CA TRP A 3 5.20 5.93 -5.32
C TRP A 3 5.31 4.40 -5.36
N LEU A 4 6.04 3.87 -6.35
CA LEU A 4 6.34 2.43 -6.48
C LEU A 4 7.08 1.84 -5.26
N MET A 5 7.96 2.60 -4.60
CA MET A 5 8.68 2.13 -3.41
C MET A 5 7.73 1.94 -2.22
N ILE A 6 6.73 2.81 -2.09
CA ILE A 6 5.69 2.71 -1.06
C ILE A 6 4.83 1.47 -1.31
N TRP A 7 4.43 1.25 -2.56
CA TRP A 7 3.65 0.07 -2.95
C TRP A 7 4.41 -1.24 -2.66
N ILE A 8 5.68 -1.34 -3.04
CA ILE A 8 6.52 -2.51 -2.73
C ILE A 8 6.62 -2.74 -1.22
N GLY A 9 6.74 -1.67 -0.43
CA GLY A 9 6.76 -1.77 1.04
C GLY A 9 5.49 -2.40 1.60
N PHE A 10 4.31 -2.06 1.06
CA PHE A 10 3.04 -2.64 1.47
C PHE A 10 2.91 -4.11 1.07
N GLU A 11 3.34 -4.49 -0.13
CA GLU A 11 3.34 -5.88 -0.59
C GLU A 11 4.26 -6.77 0.25
N MET A 12 5.48 -6.31 0.55
CA MET A 12 6.40 -7.05 1.43
C MET A 12 5.83 -7.24 2.84
N ASN A 13 5.13 -6.24 3.38
CA ASN A 13 4.50 -6.33 4.70
C ASN A 13 3.37 -7.38 4.70
N MET A 14 2.54 -7.39 3.65
CA MET A 14 1.49 -8.40 3.48
C MET A 14 2.08 -9.81 3.47
N LEU A 15 3.09 -10.07 2.63
CA LEU A 15 3.72 -11.39 2.51
C LEU A 15 4.41 -11.85 3.80
N ALA A 16 4.97 -10.92 4.58
CA ALA A 16 5.60 -11.24 5.87
C ALA A 16 4.58 -11.61 6.96
N ILE A 17 3.38 -11.02 6.93
CA ILE A 17 2.33 -11.26 7.94
C ILE A 17 1.61 -12.61 7.74
N ILE A 18 1.44 -13.08 6.50
CA ILE A 18 0.76 -14.35 6.19
C ILE A 18 1.32 -15.56 6.97
N PRO A 19 2.64 -15.85 6.95
CA PRO A 19 3.19 -16.99 7.69
C PRO A 19 3.08 -16.83 9.21
N ILE A 20 3.06 -15.59 9.72
CA ILE A 20 2.86 -15.30 11.15
C ILE A 20 1.43 -15.66 11.57
N LEU A 21 0.44 -15.34 10.74
CA LEU A 21 -0.97 -15.68 10.97
C LEU A 21 -1.22 -17.20 10.88
N MET A 22 -0.50 -17.90 10.01
CA MET A 22 -0.62 -19.35 9.81
C MET A 22 0.19 -20.18 10.82
N LYS A 23 0.89 -19.57 11.79
CA LYS A 23 1.77 -20.26 12.74
C LYS A 23 1.11 -21.42 13.50
N LYS A 24 -0.18 -21.32 13.81
CA LYS A 24 -1.00 -22.46 14.27
C LYS A 24 -1.90 -22.87 13.12
N SER A 25 -1.63 -24.00 12.49
CA SER A 25 -2.40 -24.52 11.33
C SER A 25 -3.79 -25.05 11.72
N ASN A 26 -4.58 -24.23 12.39
CA ASN A 26 -5.99 -24.48 12.64
C ASN A 26 -6.81 -23.97 11.44
N PRO A 27 -7.94 -24.61 11.09
CA PRO A 27 -8.78 -24.16 9.98
C PRO A 27 -9.18 -22.68 10.11
N ARG A 28 -9.41 -22.20 11.33
CA ARG A 28 -9.69 -20.78 11.63
C ARG A 28 -8.53 -19.83 11.30
N ALA A 29 -7.28 -20.26 11.50
CA ALA A 29 -6.11 -19.45 11.20
C ALA A 29 -5.89 -19.34 9.68
N ILE A 30 -6.18 -20.41 8.94
CA ILE A 30 -6.17 -20.41 7.48
C ILE A 30 -7.25 -19.47 6.95
N GLU A 31 -8.48 -19.55 7.45
CA GLU A 31 -9.56 -18.62 7.08
C GLU A 31 -9.25 -17.15 7.41
N ALA A 32 -8.64 -16.89 8.57
CA ALA A 32 -8.24 -15.53 8.93
C ALA A 32 -7.15 -14.99 7.97
N SER A 33 -6.19 -15.83 7.63
CA SER A 33 -5.09 -15.48 6.71
C SER A 33 -5.60 -15.22 5.29
N THR A 34 -6.55 -16.03 4.79
CA THR A 34 -7.14 -15.82 3.46
C THR A 34 -8.00 -14.56 3.40
N LYS A 35 -8.78 -14.26 4.46
CA LYS A 35 -9.53 -12.99 4.56
C LYS A 35 -8.59 -11.78 4.60
N TYR A 36 -7.51 -11.86 5.37
CA TYR A 36 -6.49 -10.80 5.42
C TYR A 36 -5.84 -10.60 4.05
N PHE A 37 -5.43 -11.69 3.38
CA PHE A 37 -4.84 -11.62 2.05
C PHE A 37 -5.78 -10.97 1.02
N LEU A 38 -7.05 -11.39 0.95
CA LEU A 38 -8.01 -10.85 -0.03
C LEU A 38 -8.27 -9.36 0.18
N THR A 39 -8.46 -8.94 1.44
CA THR A 39 -8.69 -7.53 1.76
C THR A 39 -7.48 -6.67 1.44
N GLN A 40 -6.28 -7.12 1.83
CA GLN A 40 -5.04 -6.38 1.59
C GLN A 40 -4.64 -6.35 0.11
N ALA A 41 -4.86 -7.44 -0.64
CA ALA A 41 -4.61 -7.49 -2.08
C ALA A 41 -5.55 -6.54 -2.83
N THR A 42 -6.82 -6.47 -2.42
CA THR A 42 -7.78 -5.51 -3.00
C THR A 42 -7.37 -4.07 -2.73
N ALA A 43 -6.96 -3.76 -1.49
CA ALA A 43 -6.47 -2.44 -1.13
C ALA A 43 -5.19 -2.07 -1.91
N SER A 44 -4.28 -3.02 -2.11
CA SER A 44 -3.05 -2.85 -2.90
C SER A 44 -3.35 -2.51 -4.37
N MET A 45 -4.30 -3.20 -4.98
CA MET A 45 -4.74 -2.90 -6.35
C MET A 45 -5.38 -1.51 -6.47
N ILE A 46 -6.21 -1.10 -5.51
CA ILE A 46 -6.79 0.25 -5.48
C ILE A 46 -5.68 1.31 -5.39
N LEU A 47 -4.67 1.07 -4.54
CA LEU A 47 -3.52 1.97 -4.41
C LEU A 47 -2.74 2.07 -5.72
N MET A 48 -2.45 0.95 -6.38
CA MET A 48 -1.78 0.93 -7.69
C MET A 48 -2.59 1.68 -8.75
N MET A 49 -3.92 1.50 -8.78
CA MET A 49 -4.81 2.25 -9.67
C MET A 49 -4.72 3.76 -9.41
N GLY A 50 -4.69 4.18 -8.14
CA GLY A 50 -4.48 5.59 -7.76
C GLY A 50 -3.12 6.14 -8.23
N ILE A 51 -2.05 5.34 -8.14
CA ILE A 51 -0.72 5.71 -8.67
C ILE A 51 -0.76 5.82 -10.19
N ALA A 52 -1.40 4.89 -10.89
CA ALA A 52 -1.52 4.90 -12.35
C ALA A 52 -2.29 6.14 -12.83
N ILE A 53 -3.40 6.47 -12.16
CA ILE A 53 -4.16 7.69 -12.41
C ILE A 53 -3.31 8.94 -12.16
N ASN A 54 -2.57 8.98 -11.04
CA ASN A 54 -1.68 10.10 -10.73
C ASN A 54 -0.59 10.25 -11.81
N LEU A 55 -0.02 9.15 -12.29
CA LEU A 55 0.96 9.15 -13.36
C LEU A 55 0.37 9.68 -14.68
N LEU A 56 -0.86 9.28 -15.02
CA LEU A 56 -1.56 9.76 -16.21
C LEU A 56 -1.77 11.28 -16.18
N TYR A 57 -2.08 11.85 -15.02
CA TYR A 57 -2.34 13.30 -14.90
C TYR A 57 -1.08 14.14 -14.68
N SER A 58 -0.13 13.69 -13.85
CA SER A 58 1.05 14.46 -13.46
C SER A 58 2.31 14.11 -14.24
N GLY A 59 2.36 12.92 -14.86
CA GLY A 59 3.56 12.38 -15.51
C GLY A 59 4.73 12.09 -14.57
N GLN A 60 4.53 12.21 -13.25
CA GLN A 60 5.60 12.09 -12.26
C GLN A 60 5.38 10.90 -11.32
N TRP A 61 6.48 10.18 -11.06
CA TRP A 61 6.51 9.08 -10.09
C TRP A 61 6.79 9.53 -8.65
N THR A 62 7.15 10.80 -8.49
CA THR A 62 7.51 11.39 -7.21
C THR A 62 6.27 11.66 -6.38
N LEU A 63 6.39 11.40 -5.08
CA LEU A 63 5.48 11.92 -4.06
C LEU A 63 5.63 13.45 -4.06
N SER A 64 4.86 14.14 -4.89
CA SER A 64 4.83 15.59 -4.91
C SER A 64 4.18 16.06 -3.61
N LYS A 65 4.99 16.57 -2.68
CA LYS A 65 4.46 17.43 -1.63
C LYS A 65 4.08 18.74 -2.31
N THR A 66 2.80 18.98 -2.51
CA THR A 66 2.31 20.35 -2.73
C THR A 66 2.43 21.12 -1.42
N LEU A 67 3.66 21.46 -1.04
CA LEU A 67 3.90 22.54 -0.09
C LEU A 67 3.52 23.81 -0.85
N SER A 68 2.25 24.20 -0.74
CA SER A 68 1.87 25.55 -1.12
C SER A 68 2.80 26.49 -0.33
N PRO A 69 3.37 27.53 -0.97
CA PRO A 69 4.22 28.50 -0.27
C PRO A 69 3.54 29.07 0.98
N ALA A 70 2.20 29.19 0.95
CA ALA A 70 1.37 29.61 2.07
C ALA A 70 1.43 28.67 3.29
N ALA A 71 1.55 27.35 3.10
CA ALA A 71 1.66 26.40 4.20
C ALA A 71 3.05 26.44 4.86
N SER A 72 4.11 26.76 4.10
CA SER A 72 5.47 26.90 4.64
C SER A 72 5.71 28.21 5.39
N THR A 73 4.91 29.25 5.13
CA THR A 73 5.02 30.56 5.81
C THR A 73 4.18 30.66 7.09
N MET A 74 3.39 29.63 7.42
CA MET A 74 2.57 29.56 8.63
C MET A 74 3.17 28.67 9.74
N MET A 75 4.39 28.14 9.53
CA MET A 75 5.23 27.54 10.57
C MET A 75 6.31 28.53 10.99
#